data_AF-A0A922G7C6-F1
#
_entry.id   AF-A0A922G7C6-F1
#
_cell.length_a   1.000
_cell.length_b   1.000
_cell.length_c   1.000
_cell.angle_alpha   90.00
_cell.angle_beta   90.00
_cell.angle_gamma   90.00
#
_symmetry.space_group_name_H-M   'P 1'
#
loop_
_entity.id
_entity.type
_entity.pdbx_description
1 polymer ?
#
loop_
_entity_poly.entity_id
_entity_poly.type
_entity_poly.pdbx_seq_one_letter_code
_entity_poly.pdbx_strand_id
1 'polypeptide(L)'
;MAAAHSLADESTGALLTNPKGMVPSMIEAVARLFVTRFLQTYISCGCLLLLEEGGTRFTFEGDRSICPLKAVLRVHSHQFYWKVMTRADLGLADAYIDGDFSFTDKKDGILNLIMILIASSNVNSNITKMKKTRGWWAPVLFTAGISSAINFYKHYLRKNTLTNARRNISRHYDLSNELFALFLDETMQYSSAVFKNEDEDLKVAQLRKISILIEKARIDTKHEILEIGCGWGSFAIEVVKRTGCKYTGITLSEAQLEFAKKKVKDAGLQDHIRLLLCDYRQVPDTHKYDRIISCEMIEHVGHEFMEEFFGCCESLLAEDGILVLQFISLPDQRYDEIRLQSGFMREYIFPGGCLPSLNRITSAMTSASELCVEHLENIGNHYYKTLGCWRKNFMENQSKIVALGFDEKFVRTWEYYFEYCAAAFKSRTLRDYQIVFTRPGNVAAFGNPYQRVPSEVDHDHDIPVSDGETTEP
;
A
#
# COMPACT_ATOMS: atom_id res chain seq x y z
N MET A 1 53.88 8.33 -46.99
CA MET A 1 55.29 8.70 -46.71
C MET A 1 55.31 9.22 -45.27
N ALA A 2 55.65 8.39 -44.27
CA ALA A 2 57.02 8.18 -43.72
C ALA A 2 57.64 9.52 -43.27
N ALA A 3 58.11 9.77 -42.04
CA ALA A 3 58.67 8.98 -40.94
C ALA A 3 58.46 9.80 -39.62
N ALA A 4 58.22 9.26 -38.42
CA ALA A 4 59.04 8.42 -37.53
C ALA A 4 60.35 9.08 -37.02
N HIS A 5 60.31 9.56 -35.77
CA HIS A 5 61.39 9.66 -34.77
C HIS A 5 60.68 9.67 -33.39
N SER A 6 60.58 8.56 -32.66
CA SER A 6 61.46 8.08 -31.57
C SER A 6 61.90 9.17 -30.58
N LEU A 7 61.91 9.04 -29.26
CA LEU A 7 61.56 8.04 -28.25
C LEU A 7 61.73 8.82 -26.93
N ALA A 8 60.76 8.82 -26.01
CA ALA A 8 61.02 9.04 -24.60
C ALA A 8 59.83 8.48 -23.80
N ASP A 9 60.17 7.45 -23.05
CA ASP A 9 59.39 6.71 -22.08
C ASP A 9 59.00 7.62 -20.91
N GLU A 10 57.71 7.70 -20.58
CA GLU A 10 57.23 8.00 -19.23
C GLU A 10 55.77 7.53 -19.11
N SER A 11 55.61 6.22 -19.02
CA SER A 11 54.45 5.65 -18.34
C SER A 11 54.63 5.85 -16.84
N THR A 12 53.65 6.47 -16.19
CA THR A 12 53.15 6.25 -14.80
C THR A 12 52.62 7.56 -14.21
N GLY A 13 51.30 7.74 -14.35
CA GLY A 13 50.58 8.84 -13.72
C GLY A 13 49.12 8.50 -13.52
N ALA A 14 48.80 7.22 -13.25
CA ALA A 14 47.52 6.87 -12.69
C ALA A 14 47.44 7.54 -11.31
N LEU A 15 46.74 8.66 -11.24
CA LEU A 15 46.21 9.21 -10.00
C LEU A 15 45.23 8.17 -9.46
N LEU A 16 45.78 7.19 -8.74
CA LEU A 16 45.09 6.43 -7.73
C LEU A 16 44.54 7.46 -6.74
N THR A 17 43.29 7.87 -6.94
CA THR A 17 42.51 8.50 -5.89
C THR A 17 42.41 7.47 -4.77
N ASN A 18 43.30 7.61 -3.80
CA ASN A 18 43.29 6.89 -2.55
C ASN A 18 41.85 7.03 -1.97
N PRO A 19 41.09 5.94 -1.77
CA PRO A 19 39.80 6.06 -1.12
C PRO A 19 40.10 6.59 0.28
N LYS A 20 39.66 7.82 0.57
CA LYS A 20 39.73 8.36 1.92
C LYS A 20 38.99 7.38 2.81
N GLY A 21 39.73 6.59 3.56
CA GLY A 21 39.15 5.71 4.57
C GLY A 21 38.19 6.52 5.41
N MET A 22 37.01 5.97 5.65
CA MET A 22 36.00 6.52 6.55
C MET A 22 36.61 6.70 7.95
N VAL A 23 37.21 7.87 8.23
CA VAL A 23 37.69 8.25 9.57
C VAL A 23 36.55 9.02 10.24
N PRO A 24 35.80 8.40 11.17
CA PRO A 24 34.64 9.04 11.77
C PRO A 24 35.06 10.18 12.70
N SER A 25 34.27 11.25 12.71
CA SER A 25 34.25 12.21 13.82
C SER A 25 33.84 11.50 15.13
N MET A 26 34.11 12.10 16.30
CA MET A 26 33.71 11.50 17.58
C MET A 26 32.20 11.24 17.66
N ILE A 27 31.38 12.12 17.10
CA ILE A 27 29.91 11.98 17.07
C ILE A 27 29.51 10.79 16.19
N GLU A 28 30.14 10.63 15.02
CA GLU A 28 29.87 9.51 14.10
C GLU A 28 30.34 8.18 14.68
N ALA A 29 31.46 8.16 15.41
CA ALA A 29 31.95 6.98 16.10
C ALA A 29 30.97 6.52 17.19
N VAL A 30 30.41 7.45 17.97
CA VAL A 30 29.37 7.17 18.97
C VAL A 30 28.09 6.67 18.30
N ALA A 31 27.64 7.32 17.22
CA ALA A 31 26.44 6.89 16.48
C ALA A 31 26.59 5.47 15.92
N ARG A 32 27.74 5.18 15.32
CA ARG A 32 28.06 3.83 14.83
C ARG A 32 28.04 2.80 15.95
N LEU A 33 28.70 3.07 17.08
CA LEU A 33 28.71 2.16 18.23
C LEU A 33 27.29 1.89 18.74
N PHE A 34 26.46 2.93 18.84
CA PHE A 34 25.08 2.79 19.28
C PHE A 34 24.26 1.92 18.32
N VAL A 35 24.27 2.23 17.02
CA VAL A 35 23.50 1.50 16.00
C VAL A 35 23.95 0.04 15.91
N THR A 36 25.26 -0.22 15.88
CA THR A 36 25.77 -1.60 15.83
C THR A 36 25.39 -2.41 17.06
N ARG A 37 25.46 -1.84 18.27
CA ARG A 37 24.99 -2.52 19.50
C ARG A 37 23.50 -2.77 19.52
N PHE A 38 22.71 -1.81 19.04
CA PHE A 38 21.28 -1.98 18.87
C PHE A 38 20.98 -3.14 17.91
N LEU A 39 21.56 -3.14 16.71
CA LEU A 39 21.35 -4.20 15.72
C LEU A 39 21.80 -5.57 16.23
N GLN A 40 22.90 -5.64 16.99
CA GLN A 40 23.37 -6.88 17.61
C GLN A 40 22.35 -7.49 18.58
N THR A 41 21.55 -6.65 19.25
CA THR A 41 20.53 -7.10 20.20
C THR A 41 19.18 -7.29 19.52
N TYR A 42 18.89 -6.48 18.51
CA TYR A 42 17.58 -6.42 17.87
C TYR A 42 17.40 -7.53 16.82
N ILE A 43 18.42 -7.83 16.02
CA ILE A 43 18.37 -8.84 14.96
C ILE A 43 18.38 -10.24 15.59
N SER A 44 17.19 -10.69 15.97
CA SER A 44 16.96 -11.98 16.64
C SER A 44 16.66 -13.11 15.66
N CYS A 45 16.37 -12.80 14.39
CA CYS A 45 16.26 -13.77 13.30
C CYS A 45 16.75 -13.20 11.97
N GLY A 46 17.19 -14.07 11.06
CA GLY A 46 17.82 -13.66 9.80
C GLY A 46 19.27 -13.18 9.95
N CYS A 47 19.82 -12.66 8.86
CA CYS A 47 21.21 -12.19 8.81
C CYS A 47 21.32 -10.81 8.15
N LEU A 48 21.87 -9.85 8.87
CA LEU A 48 22.16 -8.51 8.38
C LEU A 48 23.68 -8.28 8.36
N LEU A 49 24.21 -7.91 7.20
CA LEU A 49 25.61 -7.56 7.02
C LEU A 49 25.77 -6.10 6.64
N LEU A 50 26.65 -5.36 7.34
CA LEU A 50 27.06 -4.02 6.95
C LEU A 50 28.52 -4.05 6.48
N LEU A 51 28.77 -3.49 5.30
CA LEU A 51 30.10 -3.34 4.69
C LEU A 51 30.40 -1.84 4.56
N GLU A 52 31.36 -1.32 5.32
CA GLU A 52 31.80 0.08 5.20
C GLU A 52 32.83 0.24 4.06
N GLU A 53 32.94 1.44 3.48
CA GLU A 53 33.95 1.75 2.44
C GLU A 53 35.41 1.67 2.92
N GLY A 54 35.65 1.52 4.23
CA GLY A 54 36.97 1.24 4.81
C GLY A 54 37.31 -0.25 4.98
N GLY A 55 36.46 -1.16 4.51
CA GLY A 55 36.63 -2.61 4.66
C GLY A 55 36.13 -3.19 5.99
N THR A 56 35.69 -2.35 6.93
CA THR A 56 35.03 -2.81 8.16
C THR A 56 33.77 -3.59 7.82
N ARG A 57 33.58 -4.73 8.51
CA ARG A 57 32.41 -5.58 8.36
C ARG A 57 31.74 -5.80 9.72
N PHE A 58 30.43 -5.57 9.77
CA PHE A 58 29.58 -5.98 10.89
C PHE A 58 28.62 -7.07 10.43
N THR A 59 28.49 -8.13 11.23
CA THR A 59 27.55 -9.22 10.99
C THR A 59 26.62 -9.31 12.20
N PHE A 60 25.31 -9.20 11.95
CA PHE A 60 24.27 -9.40 12.93
C PHE A 60 23.46 -10.61 12.50
N GLU A 61 23.49 -11.67 13.29
CA GLU A 61 22.87 -12.95 12.95
C GLU A 61 22.02 -13.43 14.11
N GLY A 62 20.76 -13.72 13.81
CA GLY A 62 19.82 -14.36 14.72
C GLY A 62 19.44 -15.75 14.23
N ASP A 63 18.35 -16.28 14.74
CA ASP A 63 17.85 -17.60 14.34
C ASP A 63 17.40 -17.61 12.87
N ARG A 64 18.16 -18.31 12.02
CA ARG A 64 17.88 -18.46 10.58
C ARG A 64 16.79 -19.47 10.27
N SER A 65 16.36 -20.29 11.23
CA SER A 65 15.22 -21.20 11.06
C SER A 65 13.90 -20.42 11.07
N ILE A 66 13.82 -19.32 11.83
CA ILE A 66 12.65 -18.43 11.87
C ILE A 66 12.58 -17.53 10.64
N CYS A 67 13.73 -16.97 10.24
CA CYS A 67 13.82 -16.12 9.05
C CYS A 67 15.10 -16.48 8.28
N PRO A 68 15.01 -17.16 7.12
CA PRO A 68 16.20 -17.59 6.38
C PRO A 68 16.89 -16.46 5.61
N LEU A 69 16.25 -15.28 5.56
CA LEU A 69 16.66 -14.15 4.73
C LEU A 69 17.99 -13.55 5.17
N LYS A 70 18.67 -12.96 4.18
CA LYS A 70 19.92 -12.24 4.37
C LYS A 70 19.86 -10.91 3.62
N ALA A 71 20.30 -9.84 4.28
CA ALA A 71 20.49 -8.53 3.66
C ALA A 71 21.93 -8.08 3.83
N VAL A 72 22.53 -7.53 2.77
CA VAL A 72 23.89 -7.01 2.79
C VAL A 72 23.90 -5.57 2.30
N LEU A 73 24.21 -4.66 3.20
CA LEU A 73 24.25 -3.23 2.96
C LEU A 73 25.71 -2.80 2.76
N ARG A 74 25.95 -1.96 1.77
CA ARG A 74 27.19 -1.19 1.63
C ARG A 74 26.95 0.21 2.15
N VAL A 75 27.63 0.57 3.24
CA VAL A 75 27.55 1.89 3.86
C VAL A 75 28.60 2.79 3.23
N HIS A 76 28.13 3.83 2.54
CA HIS A 76 28.94 4.81 1.81
C HIS A 76 29.27 6.03 2.68
N SER A 77 28.46 6.30 3.71
CA SER A 77 28.53 7.53 4.48
C SER A 77 28.23 7.29 5.96
N HIS A 78 28.99 7.93 6.86
CA HIS A 78 28.73 7.88 8.30
C HIS A 78 27.38 8.48 8.70
N GLN A 79 26.79 9.32 7.84
CA GLN A 79 25.45 9.88 8.05
C GLN A 79 24.38 8.79 8.19
N PHE A 80 24.60 7.60 7.60
CA PHE A 80 23.77 6.42 7.84
C PHE A 80 23.55 6.17 9.34
N TYR A 81 24.63 6.08 10.11
CA TYR A 81 24.54 5.77 11.54
C TYR A 81 23.89 6.91 12.33
N TRP A 82 24.21 8.16 11.98
CA TRP A 82 23.62 9.32 12.63
C TRP A 82 22.10 9.40 12.40
N LYS A 83 21.65 9.22 11.16
CA LYS A 83 20.22 9.23 10.81
C LYS A 83 19.47 8.09 11.47
N VAL A 84 19.99 6.86 11.40
CA VAL A 84 19.36 5.70 12.04
C VAL A 84 19.29 5.88 13.56
N MET A 85 20.34 6.39 14.20
CA MET A 85 20.33 6.65 15.65
C MET A 85 19.30 7.70 16.06
N THR A 86 19.18 8.79 15.30
CA THR A 86 18.39 9.97 15.69
C THR A 86 16.94 9.95 15.20
N ARG A 87 16.67 9.23 14.11
CA ARG A 87 15.35 9.19 13.43
C ARG A 87 14.83 7.77 13.18
N ALA A 88 15.49 6.74 13.70
CA ALA A 88 15.05 5.34 13.64
C ALA A 88 14.68 4.87 12.21
N ASP A 89 13.45 4.39 12.00
CA ASP A 89 12.92 3.91 10.72
C ASP A 89 12.89 4.99 9.64
N LEU A 90 12.50 6.22 10.01
CA LEU A 90 12.54 7.37 9.12
C LEU A 90 13.99 7.72 8.75
N GLY A 91 14.91 7.59 9.70
CA GLY A 91 16.34 7.77 9.47
C GLY A 91 16.95 6.73 8.54
N LEU A 92 16.49 5.47 8.62
CA LEU A 92 16.86 4.43 7.68
C LEU A 92 16.38 4.76 6.26
N ALA A 93 15.14 5.23 6.12
CA ALA A 93 14.61 5.67 4.83
C ALA A 93 15.39 6.88 4.29
N ASP A 94 15.64 7.91 5.11
CA ASP A 94 16.42 9.09 4.71
C ASP A 94 17.85 8.73 4.28
N ALA A 95 18.47 7.76 4.95
CA ALA A 95 19.81 7.30 4.58
C ALA A 95 19.81 6.59 3.23
N TYR A 96 18.75 5.83 2.90
CA TYR A 96 18.60 5.23 1.57
C TYR A 96 18.35 6.29 0.51
N ILE A 97 17.41 7.21 0.77
CA ILE A 97 17.03 8.29 -0.13
C ILE A 97 18.20 9.22 -0.44
N ASP A 98 19.07 9.50 0.52
CA ASP A 98 20.25 10.33 0.29
C ASP A 98 21.45 9.55 -0.27
N GLY A 99 21.34 8.22 -0.41
CA GLY A 99 22.42 7.38 -0.96
C GLY A 99 23.55 7.10 0.04
N ASP A 100 23.30 7.25 1.35
CA ASP A 100 24.29 6.95 2.39
C ASP A 100 24.61 5.46 2.49
N PHE A 101 23.72 4.61 1.98
CA PHE A 101 23.97 3.18 1.82
C PHE A 101 23.22 2.61 0.61
N SER A 102 23.70 1.47 0.14
CA SER A 102 23.06 0.67 -0.93
C SER A 102 23.05 -0.81 -0.55
N PHE A 103 22.45 -1.64 -1.41
CA PHE A 103 22.44 -3.09 -1.24
C PHE A 103 23.31 -3.77 -2.29
N THR A 104 23.97 -4.87 -1.90
CA THR A 104 24.68 -5.72 -2.88
C THR A 104 23.70 -6.42 -3.81
N ASP A 105 22.56 -6.85 -3.25
CA ASP A 105 21.43 -7.36 -4.00
C ASP A 105 20.49 -6.19 -4.31
N LYS A 106 20.53 -5.73 -5.56
CA LYS A 106 19.68 -4.63 -6.04
C LYS A 106 18.22 -5.04 -6.21
N LYS A 107 17.93 -6.35 -6.30
CA LYS A 107 16.58 -6.83 -6.54
C LYS A 107 15.82 -6.90 -5.22
N ASP A 108 16.31 -7.67 -4.25
CA ASP A 108 15.55 -8.00 -3.04
C ASP A 108 16.18 -7.44 -1.76
N GLY A 109 17.21 -6.58 -1.87
CA GLY A 109 17.95 -6.05 -0.72
C GLY A 109 17.09 -5.31 0.31
N ILE A 110 16.28 -4.33 -0.15
CA ILE A 110 15.37 -3.56 0.72
C ILE A 110 14.31 -4.51 1.30
N LEU A 111 13.67 -5.32 0.44
CA LEU A 111 12.66 -6.31 0.86
C LEU A 111 13.15 -7.17 2.01
N ASN A 112 14.33 -7.78 1.82
CA ASN A 112 14.93 -8.68 2.79
C ASN A 112 15.28 -7.95 4.09
N LEU A 113 15.82 -6.73 4.03
CA LEU A 113 16.09 -5.94 5.23
C LEU A 113 14.81 -5.69 6.03
N ILE A 114 13.76 -5.17 5.38
CA ILE A 114 12.51 -4.85 6.07
C ILE A 114 11.84 -6.11 6.63
N MET A 115 11.85 -7.22 5.89
CA MET A 115 11.33 -8.51 6.38
C MET A 115 12.12 -9.05 7.58
N ILE A 116 13.46 -8.93 7.59
CA ILE A 116 14.30 -9.29 8.74
C ILE A 116 13.94 -8.44 9.97
N LEU A 117 13.78 -7.12 9.79
CA LEU A 117 13.40 -6.21 10.88
C LEU A 117 12.01 -6.56 11.44
N ILE A 118 11.03 -6.83 10.57
CA ILE A 118 9.68 -7.25 10.98
C ILE A 118 9.72 -8.57 11.76
N ALA A 119 10.41 -9.59 11.24
CA ALA A 119 10.49 -10.90 11.87
C ALA A 119 11.18 -10.81 13.24
N SER A 120 12.27 -10.04 13.32
CA SER A 120 13.00 -9.81 14.57
C SER A 120 12.14 -9.08 15.60
N SER A 121 11.36 -8.09 15.16
CA SER A 121 10.38 -7.40 16.02
C SER A 121 9.37 -8.36 16.63
N ASN A 122 8.83 -9.29 15.83
CA ASN A 122 7.83 -10.25 16.29
C ASN A 122 8.41 -11.21 17.34
N VAL A 123 9.61 -11.76 17.11
CA VAL A 123 10.32 -12.61 18.08
C VAL A 123 10.54 -11.84 19.39
N ASN A 124 11.06 -10.61 19.31
CA ASN A 124 11.33 -9.79 20.47
C ASN A 124 10.05 -9.46 21.26
N SER A 125 8.94 -9.19 20.56
CA SER A 125 7.64 -8.90 21.20
C SER A 125 7.07 -10.10 21.97
N ASN A 126 7.31 -11.33 21.49
CA ASN A 126 6.90 -12.54 22.19
C ASN A 126 7.74 -12.77 23.46
N ILE A 127 9.03 -12.45 23.40
CA ILE A 127 9.93 -12.51 24.56
C ILE A 127 9.56 -11.42 25.59
N THR A 128 9.22 -10.21 25.16
CA THR A 128 8.83 -9.11 26.08
C THR A 128 7.39 -9.25 26.60
N LYS A 129 6.48 -9.95 25.92
CA LYS A 129 5.18 -10.32 26.53
C LYS A 129 5.34 -11.17 27.81
N MET A 130 6.44 -11.92 27.97
CA MET A 130 6.81 -12.59 29.23
C MET A 130 7.38 -11.63 30.30
N LYS A 131 7.75 -10.40 29.94
CA LYS A 131 8.21 -9.34 30.86
C LYS A 131 7.39 -8.07 30.61
N LYS A 132 6.21 -7.98 31.21
CA LYS A 132 5.34 -6.79 31.20
C LYS A 132 6.13 -5.54 31.58
N THR A 133 6.68 -4.81 30.62
CA THR A 133 7.06 -3.39 30.73
C THR A 133 7.51 -2.83 29.38
N ARG A 134 6.75 -1.82 28.93
CA ARG A 134 7.11 -0.73 28.00
C ARG A 134 7.25 -1.08 26.51
N GLY A 135 6.61 -0.21 25.70
CA GLY A 135 6.52 -0.28 24.26
C GLY A 135 7.86 -0.25 23.55
N TRP A 136 7.81 -0.77 22.32
CA TRP A 136 8.88 -0.74 21.34
C TRP A 136 9.31 0.73 21.14
N TRP A 137 10.61 1.03 21.37
CA TRP A 137 11.28 2.35 21.18
C TRP A 137 11.33 3.39 22.33
N ALA A 138 11.57 3.00 23.58
CA ALA A 138 11.96 4.00 24.61
C ALA A 138 13.41 3.88 25.11
N PRO A 139 14.44 4.26 24.32
CA PRO A 139 15.61 4.92 24.85
C PRO A 139 15.33 6.43 24.94
N VAL A 140 15.37 6.96 26.16
CA VAL A 140 15.34 8.40 26.46
C VAL A 140 16.55 9.07 25.82
N LEU A 141 16.34 9.83 24.75
CA LEU A 141 17.24 10.91 24.36
C LEU A 141 16.42 12.15 23.97
N PHE A 142 16.90 13.29 24.47
CA PHE A 142 16.26 14.61 24.58
C PHE A 142 15.74 15.23 23.26
N THR A 143 16.00 14.61 22.10
CA THR A 143 15.57 15.06 20.76
C THR A 143 14.24 14.45 20.30
N ALA A 144 13.80 13.33 20.90
CA ALA A 144 12.53 12.68 20.57
C ALA A 144 11.31 13.53 20.97
N GLY A 145 11.40 14.33 22.05
CA GLY A 145 10.27 15.17 22.50
C GLY A 145 9.90 16.30 21.53
N ILE A 146 10.90 17.01 21.00
CA ILE A 146 10.68 18.14 20.08
C ILE A 146 10.28 17.64 18.69
N SER A 147 10.97 16.61 18.17
CA SER A 147 10.63 16.01 16.87
C SER A 147 9.25 15.33 16.90
N SER A 148 8.90 14.63 17.99
CA SER A 148 7.57 14.04 18.20
C SER A 148 6.49 15.11 18.32
N ALA A 149 6.72 16.22 19.03
CA ALA A 149 5.77 17.32 19.12
C ALA A 149 5.56 18.04 17.77
N ILE A 150 6.64 18.28 17.01
CA ILE A 150 6.55 18.88 15.67
C ILE A 150 5.80 17.94 14.71
N ASN A 151 6.11 16.64 14.73
CA ASN A 151 5.43 15.67 13.88
C ASN A 151 3.96 15.53 14.31
N PHE A 152 3.66 15.48 15.60
CA PHE A 152 2.30 15.48 16.14
C PHE A 152 1.50 16.71 15.68
N TYR A 153 2.09 17.91 15.76
CA TYR A 153 1.46 19.14 15.27
C TYR A 153 1.25 19.13 13.75
N LYS A 154 2.25 18.68 12.97
CA LYS A 154 2.11 18.47 11.52
C LYS A 154 1.00 17.47 11.20
N HIS A 155 0.86 16.39 11.97
CA HIS A 155 -0.22 15.41 11.80
C HIS A 155 -1.59 16.01 12.10
N TYR A 156 -1.70 16.77 13.18
CA TYR A 156 -2.95 17.46 13.51
C TYR A 156 -3.40 18.41 12.38
N LEU A 157 -2.46 19.15 11.78
CA LEU A 157 -2.73 20.04 10.63
C LEU A 157 -3.06 19.29 9.32
N ARG A 158 -2.79 17.99 9.25
CA ARG A 158 -3.04 17.12 8.09
C ARG A 158 -4.29 16.25 8.27
N LYS A 159 -5.12 16.46 9.30
CA LYS A 159 -6.42 15.77 9.44
C LYS A 159 -7.30 16.02 8.21
N ASN A 160 -8.03 14.99 7.78
CA ASN A 160 -8.87 15.01 6.56
C ASN A 160 -10.24 15.67 6.78
N THR A 161 -10.25 16.87 7.36
CA THR A 161 -11.41 17.77 7.26
C THR A 161 -11.72 18.07 5.79
N LEU A 162 -12.94 18.50 5.46
CA LEU A 162 -13.36 18.82 4.08
C LEU A 162 -12.32 19.63 3.29
N THR A 163 -11.80 20.72 3.88
CA THR A 163 -10.81 21.59 3.23
C THR A 163 -9.44 20.91 3.07
N ASN A 164 -9.03 20.11 4.05
CA ASN A 164 -7.70 19.49 4.06
C ASN A 164 -7.61 18.21 3.25
N ALA A 165 -8.70 17.43 3.18
CA ALA A 165 -8.76 16.16 2.46
C ALA A 165 -8.31 16.36 1.01
N ARG A 166 -8.87 17.35 0.33
CA ARG A 166 -8.47 17.71 -1.04
C ARG A 166 -6.98 18.03 -1.16
N ARG A 167 -6.43 18.86 -0.26
CA ARG A 167 -5.01 19.22 -0.27
C ARG A 167 -4.09 18.01 -0.06
N ASN A 168 -4.51 17.07 0.79
CA ASN A 168 -3.75 15.86 1.04
C ASN A 168 -3.77 14.92 -0.19
N ILE A 169 -4.93 14.72 -0.81
CA ILE A 169 -5.08 13.92 -2.03
C ILE A 169 -4.26 14.54 -3.19
N SER A 170 -4.41 15.83 -3.46
CA SER A 170 -3.70 16.50 -4.56
C SER A 170 -2.17 16.36 -4.47
N ARG A 171 -1.58 16.34 -3.27
CA ARG A 171 -0.12 16.22 -3.11
C ARG A 171 0.46 14.92 -3.66
N HIS A 172 -0.32 13.84 -3.68
CA HIS A 172 0.12 12.56 -4.21
C HIS A 172 -0.43 12.30 -5.61
N TYR A 173 -1.74 12.49 -5.79
CA TYR A 173 -2.44 12.08 -7.02
C TYR A 173 -2.33 13.11 -8.15
N ASP A 174 -1.99 14.37 -7.85
CA ASP A 174 -1.76 15.41 -8.87
C ASP A 174 -0.26 15.56 -9.21
N LEU A 175 0.59 14.59 -8.83
CA LEU A 175 2.03 14.63 -9.14
C LEU A 175 2.29 14.67 -10.65
N SER A 176 1.82 13.65 -11.37
CA SER A 176 1.85 13.59 -12.85
C SER A 176 1.17 12.32 -13.34
N ASN A 177 0.17 12.46 -14.21
CA ASN A 177 -0.44 11.30 -14.87
C ASN A 177 0.57 10.53 -15.73
N GLU A 178 1.56 11.23 -16.31
CA GLU A 178 2.62 10.60 -17.10
C GLU A 178 3.53 9.74 -16.22
N LEU A 179 3.85 10.20 -15.00
CA LEU A 179 4.59 9.40 -14.03
C LEU A 179 3.83 8.12 -13.68
N PHE A 180 2.56 8.22 -13.31
CA PHE A 180 1.75 7.06 -12.94
C PHE A 180 1.66 6.05 -14.10
N ALA A 181 1.49 6.52 -15.33
CA ALA A 181 1.44 5.68 -16.52
C ALA A 181 2.74 4.91 -16.82
N LEU A 182 3.89 5.32 -16.26
CA LEU A 182 5.17 4.62 -16.46
C LEU A 182 5.32 3.37 -15.60
N PHE A 183 4.53 3.21 -14.54
CA PHE A 183 4.63 2.04 -13.66
C PHE A 183 3.32 1.29 -13.45
N LEU A 184 2.18 1.94 -13.59
CA LEU A 184 0.88 1.29 -13.65
C LEU A 184 0.71 0.57 -15.00
N ASP A 185 -0.27 -0.32 -15.06
CA ASP A 185 -0.72 -0.88 -16.34
C ASP A 185 -1.65 0.11 -17.08
N GLU A 186 -2.08 -0.24 -18.28
CA GLU A 186 -2.92 0.59 -19.15
C GLU A 186 -4.26 0.99 -18.51
N THR A 187 -4.75 0.23 -17.53
CA THR A 187 -5.97 0.55 -16.78
C THR A 187 -5.76 1.67 -15.76
N MET A 188 -4.53 2.11 -15.50
CA MET A 188 -4.22 3.16 -14.50
C MET A 188 -4.84 2.83 -13.12
N GLN A 189 -4.88 1.56 -12.74
CA GLN A 189 -5.39 1.13 -11.44
C GLN A 189 -4.28 1.19 -10.41
N TYR A 190 -4.34 2.19 -9.52
CA TYR A 190 -3.44 2.33 -8.39
C TYR A 190 -4.06 1.76 -7.11
N SER A 191 -4.39 0.47 -7.20
CA SER A 191 -4.91 -0.37 -6.13
C SER A 191 -4.46 -1.81 -6.35
N SER A 192 -4.63 -2.67 -5.35
CA SER A 192 -4.31 -4.09 -5.41
C SER A 192 -4.99 -4.78 -6.60
N ALA A 193 -4.22 -5.55 -7.37
CA ALA A 193 -4.74 -6.45 -8.39
C ALA A 193 -5.09 -7.83 -7.77
N VAL A 194 -5.79 -8.70 -8.50
CA VAL A 194 -6.05 -10.09 -8.07
C VAL A 194 -5.48 -11.06 -9.10
N PHE A 195 -4.34 -11.66 -8.75
CA PHE A 195 -3.61 -12.60 -9.59
C PHE A 195 -4.13 -14.03 -9.46
N LYS A 196 -4.25 -14.74 -10.58
CA LYS A 196 -4.50 -16.19 -10.60
C LYS A 196 -3.22 -16.97 -10.31
N ASN A 197 -2.11 -16.59 -10.94
CA ASN A 197 -0.80 -17.27 -10.85
C ASN A 197 0.31 -16.26 -10.48
N GLU A 198 1.59 -16.66 -10.42
CA GLU A 198 2.69 -15.75 -10.09
C GLU A 198 3.15 -14.87 -11.26
N ASP A 199 3.20 -15.42 -12.48
CA ASP A 199 3.73 -14.72 -13.67
C ASP A 199 2.65 -14.04 -14.52
N GLU A 200 1.47 -13.83 -13.96
CA GLU A 200 0.35 -13.25 -14.69
C GLU A 200 0.55 -11.74 -14.91
N ASP A 201 0.18 -11.29 -16.11
CA ASP A 201 0.24 -9.88 -16.49
C ASP A 201 -0.62 -8.98 -15.55
N LEU A 202 -0.07 -7.81 -15.20
CA LEU A 202 -0.68 -6.89 -14.24
C LEU A 202 -2.05 -6.41 -14.72
N LYS A 203 -2.22 -6.10 -16.01
CA LYS A 203 -3.51 -5.65 -16.57
C LYS A 203 -4.56 -6.75 -16.46
N VAL A 204 -4.19 -8.00 -16.74
CA VAL A 204 -5.10 -9.15 -16.57
C VAL A 204 -5.54 -9.29 -15.10
N ALA A 205 -4.60 -9.18 -14.17
CA ALA A 205 -4.90 -9.23 -12.73
C ALA A 205 -5.77 -8.07 -12.25
N GLN A 206 -5.59 -6.86 -12.80
CA GLN A 206 -6.43 -5.70 -12.50
C GLN A 206 -7.84 -5.87 -13.04
N LEU A 207 -7.98 -6.30 -14.31
CA LEU A 207 -9.30 -6.57 -14.91
C LEU A 207 -10.06 -7.67 -14.17
N ARG A 208 -9.36 -8.66 -13.61
CA ARG A 208 -9.97 -9.67 -12.74
C ARG A 208 -10.47 -9.07 -11.43
N LYS A 209 -9.66 -8.25 -10.76
CA LYS A 209 -10.10 -7.55 -9.55
C LYS A 209 -11.37 -6.74 -9.82
N ILE A 210 -11.45 -6.07 -10.97
CA ILE A 210 -12.65 -5.36 -11.42
C ILE A 210 -13.85 -6.31 -11.58
N SER A 211 -13.67 -7.47 -12.24
CA SER A 211 -14.74 -8.49 -12.34
C SER A 211 -15.25 -8.92 -10.97
N ILE A 212 -14.34 -9.22 -10.04
CA ILE A 212 -14.68 -9.68 -8.69
C ILE A 212 -15.50 -8.63 -7.94
N LEU A 213 -15.16 -7.34 -8.07
CA LEU A 213 -15.92 -6.26 -7.44
C LEU A 213 -17.31 -6.10 -8.06
N ILE A 214 -17.44 -6.25 -9.38
CA ILE A 214 -18.74 -6.24 -10.09
C ILE A 214 -19.63 -7.40 -9.60
N GLU A 215 -19.05 -8.60 -9.47
CA GLU A 215 -19.73 -9.81 -8.99
C GLU A 215 -20.17 -9.66 -7.52
N LYS A 216 -19.27 -9.21 -6.64
CA LYS A 216 -19.58 -8.92 -5.22
C LYS A 216 -20.66 -7.85 -5.07
N ALA A 217 -20.64 -6.83 -5.92
CA ALA A 217 -21.67 -5.81 -5.93
C ALA A 217 -22.93 -6.26 -6.67
N ARG A 218 -22.99 -7.44 -7.31
CA ARG A 218 -24.17 -7.91 -8.08
C ARG A 218 -24.73 -6.82 -9.01
N ILE A 219 -23.86 -6.17 -9.77
CA ILE A 219 -24.25 -5.08 -10.68
C ILE A 219 -25.01 -5.65 -11.87
N ASP A 220 -26.04 -4.93 -12.31
CA ASP A 220 -26.83 -5.24 -13.50
C ASP A 220 -27.18 -3.94 -14.24
N THR A 221 -27.84 -4.06 -15.39
CA THR A 221 -28.16 -2.91 -16.26
C THR A 221 -29.14 -1.89 -15.67
N LYS A 222 -29.93 -2.25 -14.67
CA LYS A 222 -30.96 -1.39 -14.07
C LYS A 222 -30.40 -0.54 -12.93
N HIS A 223 -29.28 -0.96 -12.36
CA HIS A 223 -28.68 -0.30 -11.22
C HIS A 223 -28.04 1.06 -11.56
N GLU A 224 -28.05 1.96 -10.60
CA GLU A 224 -27.26 3.18 -10.54
C GLU A 224 -26.16 3.05 -9.48
N ILE A 225 -24.92 3.23 -9.93
CA ILE A 225 -23.72 2.94 -9.12
C ILE A 225 -23.07 4.25 -8.67
N LEU A 226 -22.67 4.31 -7.40
CA LEU A 226 -21.75 5.33 -6.88
C LEU A 226 -20.39 4.72 -6.61
N GLU A 227 -19.35 5.26 -7.22
CA GLU A 227 -17.96 4.98 -6.86
C GLU A 227 -17.35 6.14 -6.08
N ILE A 228 -16.98 5.86 -4.83
CA ILE A 228 -16.31 6.83 -3.96
C ILE A 228 -14.79 6.66 -4.12
N GLY A 229 -14.16 7.61 -4.80
CA GLY A 229 -12.73 7.56 -5.13
C GLY A 229 -12.47 6.92 -6.50
N CYS A 230 -13.02 7.50 -7.57
CA CYS A 230 -13.04 6.89 -8.91
C CYS A 230 -11.72 6.86 -9.69
N GLY A 231 -10.66 7.43 -9.11
CA GLY A 231 -9.33 7.47 -9.72
C GLY A 231 -9.35 7.96 -11.17
N TRP A 232 -8.66 7.25 -12.05
CA TRP A 232 -8.54 7.57 -13.48
C TRP A 232 -9.70 7.04 -14.34
N GLY A 233 -10.81 6.57 -13.74
CA GLY A 233 -12.06 6.26 -14.43
C GLY A 233 -12.14 4.90 -15.15
N SER A 234 -11.06 4.10 -15.15
CA SER A 234 -11.09 2.79 -15.81
C SER A 234 -12.05 1.80 -15.18
N PHE A 235 -12.27 1.87 -13.86
CA PHE A 235 -13.28 1.02 -13.20
C PHE A 235 -14.69 1.35 -13.70
N ALA A 236 -15.06 2.63 -13.74
CA ALA A 236 -16.32 3.09 -14.33
C ALA A 236 -16.54 2.59 -15.76
N ILE A 237 -15.52 2.71 -16.61
CA ILE A 237 -15.57 2.26 -18.01
C ILE A 237 -15.82 0.74 -18.09
N GLU A 238 -15.08 -0.05 -17.32
CA GLU A 238 -15.21 -1.50 -17.34
C GLU A 238 -16.55 -1.99 -16.77
N VAL A 239 -17.06 -1.34 -15.72
CA VAL A 239 -18.38 -1.63 -15.15
C VAL A 239 -19.47 -1.39 -16.21
N VAL A 240 -19.52 -0.18 -16.77
CA VAL A 240 -20.57 0.20 -17.73
C VAL A 240 -20.48 -0.62 -19.02
N LYS A 241 -19.28 -0.91 -19.54
CA LYS A 241 -19.14 -1.77 -20.73
C LYS A 241 -19.73 -3.16 -20.55
N ARG A 242 -19.66 -3.71 -19.33
CA ARG A 242 -20.10 -5.09 -19.05
C ARG A 242 -21.57 -5.16 -18.68
N THR A 243 -22.09 -4.14 -18.00
CA THR A 243 -23.43 -4.20 -17.40
C THR A 243 -24.43 -3.27 -18.05
N GLY A 244 -23.99 -2.19 -18.72
CA GLY A 244 -24.86 -1.15 -19.27
C GLY A 244 -25.50 -0.24 -18.21
N CYS A 245 -25.10 -0.35 -16.94
CA CYS A 245 -25.67 0.39 -15.82
C CYS A 245 -25.41 1.91 -15.91
N LYS A 246 -26.06 2.68 -15.03
CA LYS A 246 -25.69 4.09 -14.81
C LYS A 246 -24.58 4.18 -13.77
N TYR A 247 -23.69 5.15 -13.93
CA TYR A 247 -22.52 5.27 -13.09
C TYR A 247 -22.22 6.71 -12.70
N THR A 248 -22.03 6.96 -11.41
CA THR A 248 -21.48 8.21 -10.87
C THR A 248 -20.17 7.91 -10.14
N GLY A 249 -19.05 8.44 -10.63
CA GLY A 249 -17.75 8.37 -9.95
C GLY A 249 -17.37 9.72 -9.36
N ILE A 250 -16.90 9.73 -8.11
CA ILE A 250 -16.43 10.97 -7.45
C ILE A 250 -14.95 10.88 -7.07
N THR A 251 -14.24 11.99 -7.22
CA THR A 251 -12.84 12.14 -6.80
C THR A 251 -12.58 13.54 -6.26
N LEU A 252 -11.49 13.70 -5.51
CA LEU A 252 -10.98 14.99 -5.04
C LEU A 252 -9.79 15.51 -5.88
N SER A 253 -9.25 14.71 -6.80
CA SER A 253 -8.15 15.09 -7.68
C SER A 253 -8.66 15.63 -9.02
N GLU A 254 -8.25 16.85 -9.36
CA GLU A 254 -8.54 17.45 -10.66
C GLU A 254 -7.81 16.72 -11.79
N ALA A 255 -6.56 16.31 -11.56
CA ALA A 255 -5.76 15.61 -12.56
C ALA A 255 -6.36 14.23 -12.91
N GLN A 256 -6.87 13.50 -11.92
CA GLN A 256 -7.60 12.26 -12.11
C GLN A 256 -8.91 12.49 -12.85
N LEU A 257 -9.70 13.48 -12.44
CA LEU A 257 -10.99 13.77 -13.04
C LEU A 257 -10.86 14.11 -14.54
N GLU A 258 -9.92 14.98 -14.90
CA GLU A 258 -9.74 15.39 -16.30
C GLU A 258 -9.25 14.21 -17.16
N PHE A 259 -8.37 13.37 -16.63
CA PHE A 259 -7.95 12.13 -17.31
C PHE A 259 -9.12 11.16 -17.48
N ALA A 260 -9.91 10.94 -16.42
CA ALA A 260 -11.05 10.04 -16.41
C ALA A 260 -12.13 10.49 -17.40
N LYS A 261 -12.48 11.79 -17.43
CA LYS A 261 -13.42 12.34 -18.42
C LYS A 261 -12.94 12.11 -19.85
N LYS A 262 -11.64 12.31 -20.12
CA LYS A 262 -11.06 12.03 -21.44
C LYS A 262 -11.21 10.55 -21.80
N LYS A 263 -10.85 9.63 -20.90
CA LYS A 263 -10.98 8.18 -21.12
C LYS A 263 -12.44 7.74 -21.35
N VAL A 264 -13.38 8.29 -20.58
CA VAL A 264 -14.82 8.02 -20.74
C VAL A 264 -15.32 8.50 -22.10
N LYS A 265 -14.92 9.70 -22.53
CA LYS A 265 -15.25 10.26 -23.85
C LYS A 265 -14.63 9.44 -24.98
N ASP A 266 -13.35 9.06 -24.85
CA ASP A 266 -12.65 8.22 -25.83
C ASP A 266 -13.31 6.82 -25.96
N ALA A 267 -13.97 6.34 -24.90
CA ALA A 267 -14.75 5.10 -24.89
C ALA A 267 -16.22 5.28 -25.37
N GLY A 268 -16.68 6.51 -25.60
CA GLY A 268 -18.06 6.81 -26.03
C GLY A 268 -19.13 6.56 -24.96
N LEU A 269 -18.77 6.63 -23.66
CA LEU A 269 -19.66 6.24 -22.54
C LEU A 269 -20.17 7.44 -21.73
N GLN A 270 -20.03 8.67 -22.23
CA GLN A 270 -20.43 9.89 -21.52
C GLN A 270 -21.92 9.94 -21.12
N ASP A 271 -22.78 9.20 -21.82
CA ASP A 271 -24.22 9.18 -21.54
C ASP A 271 -24.60 8.25 -20.38
N HIS A 272 -23.68 7.36 -19.98
CA HIS A 272 -23.86 6.41 -18.89
C HIS A 272 -22.98 6.71 -17.67
N ILE A 273 -21.87 7.44 -17.85
CA ILE A 273 -20.89 7.72 -16.80
C ILE A 273 -20.84 9.23 -16.50
N ARG A 274 -21.21 9.59 -15.28
CA ARG A 274 -21.04 10.92 -14.69
C ARG A 274 -19.83 10.92 -13.76
N LEU A 275 -18.91 11.88 -13.95
CA LEU A 275 -17.73 12.03 -13.09
C LEU A 275 -17.73 13.41 -12.43
N LEU A 276 -17.53 13.47 -11.12
CA LEU A 276 -17.63 14.69 -10.33
C LEU A 276 -16.37 14.94 -9.48
N LEU A 277 -15.99 16.21 -9.38
CA LEU A 277 -15.03 16.68 -8.38
C LEU A 277 -15.80 16.95 -7.09
N CYS A 278 -15.94 15.94 -6.24
CA CYS A 278 -16.85 16.00 -5.10
C CYS A 278 -16.29 15.21 -3.92
N ASP A 279 -16.38 15.78 -2.72
CA ASP A 279 -16.17 15.04 -1.47
C ASP A 279 -17.40 14.16 -1.21
N TYR A 280 -17.21 12.92 -0.75
CA TYR A 280 -18.32 12.01 -0.48
C TYR A 280 -19.33 12.57 0.55
N ARG A 281 -18.85 13.40 1.48
CA ARG A 281 -19.68 14.09 2.49
C ARG A 281 -20.61 15.15 1.91
N GLN A 282 -20.39 15.53 0.64
CA GLN A 282 -21.14 16.57 -0.06
C GLN A 282 -22.02 16.01 -1.18
N VAL A 283 -22.07 14.69 -1.35
CA VAL A 283 -23.00 14.06 -2.29
C VAL A 283 -24.42 14.26 -1.75
N PRO A 284 -25.34 14.89 -2.52
CA PRO A 284 -26.71 15.08 -2.07
C PRO A 284 -27.41 13.74 -1.81
N ASP A 285 -28.13 13.64 -0.70
CA ASP A 285 -28.92 12.47 -0.29
C ASP A 285 -30.32 12.40 -0.93
N THR A 286 -30.62 13.34 -1.82
CA THR A 286 -31.86 13.39 -2.60
C THR A 286 -31.97 12.29 -3.65
N HIS A 287 -30.88 11.57 -3.91
CA HIS A 287 -30.81 10.46 -4.84
C HIS A 287 -30.12 9.27 -4.17
N LYS A 288 -30.67 8.08 -4.38
CA LYS A 288 -30.15 6.82 -3.80
C LYS A 288 -29.51 5.98 -4.89
N TYR A 289 -28.43 5.31 -4.54
CA TYR A 289 -27.69 4.42 -5.41
C TYR A 289 -27.96 2.98 -5.04
N ASP A 290 -28.16 2.13 -6.04
CA ASP A 290 -28.37 0.70 -5.81
C ASP A 290 -27.09 0.03 -5.33
N ARG A 291 -25.92 0.53 -5.76
CA ARG A 291 -24.63 0.01 -5.35
C ARG A 291 -23.66 1.14 -5.03
N ILE A 292 -22.93 0.97 -3.93
CA ILE A 292 -21.80 1.84 -3.60
C ILE A 292 -20.54 0.99 -3.62
N ILE A 293 -19.50 1.46 -4.31
CA ILE A 293 -18.19 0.82 -4.33
C ILE A 293 -17.13 1.84 -3.91
N SER A 294 -16.21 1.43 -3.03
CA SER A 294 -15.09 2.26 -2.60
C SER A 294 -13.85 1.39 -2.54
N CYS A 295 -12.83 1.72 -3.34
CA CYS A 295 -11.60 0.95 -3.43
C CYS A 295 -10.41 1.79 -2.95
N GLU A 296 -9.82 1.39 -1.82
CA GLU A 296 -8.60 1.97 -1.25
C GLU A 296 -8.67 3.49 -1.08
N MET A 297 -9.87 3.97 -0.74
CA MET A 297 -10.18 5.37 -0.47
C MET A 297 -10.24 5.66 1.03
N ILE A 298 -10.71 4.71 1.84
CA ILE A 298 -10.99 4.90 3.27
C ILE A 298 -9.71 5.16 4.11
N GLU A 299 -8.56 4.76 3.58
CA GLU A 299 -7.22 5.07 4.10
C GLU A 299 -6.96 6.57 4.16
N HIS A 300 -7.69 7.37 3.35
CA HIS A 300 -7.61 8.83 3.31
C HIS A 300 -8.75 9.52 4.06
N VAL A 301 -9.68 8.77 4.67
CA VAL A 301 -10.78 9.34 5.48
C VAL A 301 -10.25 9.82 6.83
N GLY A 302 -9.33 9.07 7.44
CA GLY A 302 -8.82 9.37 8.79
C GLY A 302 -9.68 8.76 9.89
N HIS A 303 -9.05 8.48 11.04
CA HIS A 303 -9.67 7.74 12.14
C HIS A 303 -10.98 8.39 12.63
N GLU A 304 -11.04 9.71 12.72
CA GLU A 304 -12.16 10.45 13.31
C GLU A 304 -13.40 10.55 12.41
N PHE A 305 -13.29 10.19 11.13
CA PHE A 305 -14.34 10.41 10.12
C PHE A 305 -14.91 9.10 9.55
N MET A 306 -14.52 7.94 10.09
CA MET A 306 -14.99 6.65 9.57
C MET A 306 -16.47 6.41 9.88
N GLU A 307 -16.99 6.87 11.03
CA GLU A 307 -18.44 6.85 11.32
C GLU A 307 -19.19 7.73 10.30
N GLU A 308 -18.69 8.93 10.03
CA GLU A 308 -19.29 9.82 9.02
C GLU A 308 -19.28 9.18 7.63
N PHE A 309 -18.20 8.50 7.25
CA PHE A 309 -18.14 7.73 6.00
C PHE A 309 -19.26 6.69 5.89
N PHE A 310 -19.47 5.87 6.93
CA PHE A 310 -20.55 4.88 6.92
C PHE A 310 -21.94 5.53 6.99
N GLY A 311 -22.11 6.63 7.72
CA GLY A 311 -23.35 7.41 7.73
C GLY A 311 -23.71 7.98 6.36
N CYS A 312 -22.73 8.47 5.60
CA CYS A 312 -22.93 8.88 4.20
C CYS A 312 -23.29 7.69 3.30
N CYS A 313 -22.63 6.54 3.48
CA CYS A 313 -22.98 5.34 2.70
C CYS A 313 -24.42 4.90 2.99
N GLU A 314 -24.81 4.84 4.26
CA GLU A 314 -26.18 4.53 4.70
C GLU A 314 -27.20 5.48 4.09
N SER A 315 -26.93 6.79 4.12
CA SER A 315 -27.84 7.80 3.58
C SER A 315 -27.90 7.81 2.04
N LEU A 316 -26.89 7.29 1.34
CA LEU A 316 -26.86 7.28 -0.13
C LEU A 316 -27.31 5.94 -0.72
N LEU A 317 -27.33 4.86 0.06
CA LEU A 317 -27.64 3.52 -0.43
C LEU A 317 -29.16 3.29 -0.48
N ALA A 318 -29.68 2.81 -1.61
CA ALA A 318 -31.06 2.35 -1.77
C ALA A 318 -31.38 1.21 -0.79
N GLU A 319 -32.67 0.95 -0.52
CA GLU A 319 -33.12 0.01 0.51
C GLU A 319 -32.52 -1.40 0.34
N ASP A 320 -32.56 -1.94 -0.88
CA ASP A 320 -31.98 -3.22 -1.29
C ASP A 320 -30.53 -3.10 -1.78
N GLY A 321 -29.88 -1.97 -1.50
CA GLY A 321 -28.54 -1.68 -2.02
C GLY A 321 -27.42 -2.48 -1.36
N ILE A 322 -26.29 -2.56 -2.05
CA ILE A 322 -25.07 -3.27 -1.62
C ILE A 322 -23.90 -2.29 -1.60
N LEU A 323 -23.17 -2.27 -0.49
CA LEU A 323 -21.89 -1.56 -0.36
C LEU A 323 -20.74 -2.56 -0.48
N VAL A 324 -19.78 -2.29 -1.36
CA VAL A 324 -18.51 -3.04 -1.45
C VAL A 324 -17.34 -2.12 -1.11
N LEU A 325 -16.57 -2.48 -0.09
CA LEU A 325 -15.41 -1.72 0.36
C LEU A 325 -14.14 -2.57 0.21
N GLN A 326 -13.16 -2.07 -0.55
CA GLN A 326 -11.79 -2.59 -0.57
C GLN A 326 -10.87 -1.65 0.21
N PHE A 327 -10.04 -2.16 1.12
CA PHE A 327 -9.13 -1.33 1.90
C PHE A 327 -7.92 -2.09 2.48
N ILE A 328 -6.79 -1.41 2.53
CA ILE A 328 -5.59 -1.84 3.24
C ILE A 328 -5.82 -1.76 4.74
N SER A 329 -5.45 -2.82 5.46
CA SER A 329 -5.71 -2.97 6.89
C SER A 329 -4.49 -3.31 7.72
N LEU A 330 -4.41 -2.68 8.89
CA LEU A 330 -3.49 -3.01 9.98
C LEU A 330 -4.09 -4.07 10.91
N PRO A 331 -3.26 -4.92 11.54
CA PRO A 331 -3.68 -5.76 12.66
C PRO A 331 -4.17 -4.88 13.82
N ASP A 332 -5.29 -5.28 14.43
CA ASP A 332 -5.91 -4.51 15.53
C ASP A 332 -4.95 -4.23 16.69
N GLN A 333 -4.07 -5.18 17.03
CA GLN A 333 -3.12 -5.04 18.13
C GLN A 333 -2.08 -3.92 17.91
N ARG A 334 -1.90 -3.47 16.66
CA ARG A 334 -0.94 -2.43 16.29
C ARG A 334 -1.61 -1.13 15.83
N TYR A 335 -2.94 -1.10 15.76
CA TYR A 335 -3.69 0.00 15.18
C TYR A 335 -3.45 1.33 15.92
N ASP A 336 -3.65 1.34 17.24
CA ASP A 336 -3.48 2.55 18.05
C ASP A 336 -2.05 3.08 18.07
N GLU A 337 -1.08 2.17 18.13
CA GLU A 337 0.34 2.52 18.08
C GLU A 337 0.69 3.19 16.74
N ILE A 338 0.37 2.54 15.62
CA ILE A 338 0.76 3.01 14.29
C ILE A 338 -0.01 4.28 13.90
N ARG A 339 -1.31 4.37 14.21
CA ARG A 339 -2.11 5.54 13.81
C ARG A 339 -1.65 6.81 14.52
N LEU A 340 -1.01 6.71 15.69
CA LEU A 340 -0.52 7.85 16.46
C LEU A 340 0.94 8.23 16.12
N GLN A 341 1.66 7.37 15.39
CA GLN A 341 3.06 7.59 15.04
C GLN A 341 3.24 8.27 13.67
N SER A 342 4.30 9.07 13.57
CA SER A 342 4.85 9.54 12.28
C SER A 342 5.71 8.43 11.70
N GLY A 343 5.60 8.17 10.40
CA GLY A 343 6.43 7.17 9.73
C GLY A 343 6.64 7.49 8.26
N PHE A 344 7.54 6.75 7.61
CA PHE A 344 7.92 6.95 6.21
C PHE A 344 6.73 7.23 5.28
N MET A 345 5.69 6.40 5.35
CA MET A 345 4.49 6.53 4.52
C MET A 345 3.81 7.89 4.65
N ARG A 346 3.62 8.40 5.88
CA ARG A 346 2.94 9.68 6.12
C ARG A 346 3.78 10.89 5.77
N GLU A 347 5.11 10.76 5.79
CA GLU A 347 6.01 11.87 5.49
C GLU A 347 6.37 12.00 4.03
N TYR A 348 6.51 10.88 3.32
CA TYR A 348 6.99 10.87 1.94
C TYR A 348 5.90 10.58 0.90
N ILE A 349 4.92 9.73 1.21
CA ILE A 349 4.03 9.16 0.20
C ILE A 349 2.59 9.63 0.35
N PHE A 350 1.95 9.38 1.50
CA PHE A 350 0.54 9.66 1.78
C PHE A 350 0.37 10.58 3.01
N PRO A 351 0.58 11.89 2.86
CA PRO A 351 0.30 12.86 3.93
C PRO A 351 -1.16 12.77 4.38
N GLY A 352 -1.40 12.54 5.67
CA GLY A 352 -2.76 12.40 6.21
C GLY A 352 -3.35 10.99 6.11
N GLY A 353 -2.63 10.04 5.50
CA GLY A 353 -3.04 8.65 5.42
C GLY A 353 -3.19 7.99 6.80
N CYS A 354 -4.25 7.20 6.97
CA CYS A 354 -4.57 6.46 8.17
C CYS A 354 -5.17 5.10 7.80
N LEU A 355 -4.33 4.08 7.75
CA LEU A 355 -4.77 2.71 7.52
C LEU A 355 -5.70 2.27 8.68
N PRO A 356 -6.93 1.82 8.43
CA PRO A 356 -7.80 1.27 9.46
C PRO A 356 -7.37 -0.14 9.89
N SER A 357 -7.92 -0.60 11.01
CA SER A 357 -7.98 -2.04 11.32
C SER A 357 -9.35 -2.61 10.98
N LEU A 358 -9.47 -3.94 10.89
CA LEU A 358 -10.76 -4.58 10.61
C LEU A 358 -11.79 -4.23 11.69
N ASN A 359 -11.43 -4.30 12.97
CA ASN A 359 -12.35 -3.93 14.05
C ASN A 359 -12.77 -2.46 13.97
N ARG A 360 -11.85 -1.55 13.58
CA ARG A 360 -12.17 -0.14 13.44
C ARG A 360 -13.23 0.09 12.37
N ILE A 361 -13.12 -0.59 11.22
CA ILE A 361 -14.11 -0.53 10.13
C ILE A 361 -15.46 -1.05 10.58
N THR A 362 -15.51 -2.25 11.15
CA THR A 362 -16.79 -2.86 11.56
C THR A 362 -17.44 -2.08 12.70
N SER A 363 -16.65 -1.53 13.64
CA SER A 363 -17.18 -0.68 14.71
C SER A 363 -17.75 0.64 14.18
N ALA A 364 -17.08 1.28 13.22
CA ALA A 364 -17.58 2.50 12.58
C ALA A 364 -18.91 2.26 11.87
N MET A 365 -18.97 1.17 11.09
CA MET A 365 -20.15 0.72 10.38
C MET A 365 -21.32 0.49 11.35
N THR A 366 -21.16 -0.36 12.37
CA THR A 366 -22.22 -0.66 13.34
C THR A 366 -22.69 0.58 14.10
N SER A 367 -21.80 1.56 14.32
CA SER A 367 -22.16 2.78 15.06
C SER A 367 -22.94 3.80 14.23
N ALA A 368 -22.85 3.75 12.90
CA ALA A 368 -23.34 4.81 12.00
C ALA A 368 -24.31 4.32 10.91
N SER A 369 -24.62 3.02 10.87
CA SER A 369 -25.45 2.41 9.82
C SER A 369 -26.15 1.15 10.32
N GLU A 370 -27.15 0.67 9.57
CA GLU A 370 -27.78 -0.63 9.83
C GLU A 370 -27.09 -1.76 9.06
N LEU A 371 -26.01 -1.44 8.34
CA LEU A 371 -25.29 -2.39 7.49
C LEU A 371 -24.70 -3.56 8.28
N CYS A 372 -24.79 -4.74 7.67
CA CYS A 372 -24.29 -6.02 8.14
C CYS A 372 -23.25 -6.56 7.15
N VAL A 373 -22.25 -7.30 7.66
CA VAL A 373 -21.23 -7.95 6.82
C VAL A 373 -21.80 -9.23 6.22
N GLU A 374 -21.89 -9.29 4.89
CA GLU A 374 -22.32 -10.50 4.18
C GLU A 374 -21.14 -11.35 3.71
N HIS A 375 -20.01 -10.71 3.40
CA HIS A 375 -18.83 -11.41 2.93
C HIS A 375 -17.57 -10.61 3.24
N LEU A 376 -16.49 -11.32 3.59
CA LEU A 376 -15.17 -10.74 3.81
C LEU A 376 -14.10 -11.63 3.19
N GLU A 377 -13.19 -11.01 2.44
CA GLU A 377 -12.04 -11.69 1.88
C GLU A 377 -10.77 -10.85 2.05
N ASN A 378 -9.66 -11.52 2.38
CA ASN A 378 -8.35 -10.90 2.44
C ASN A 378 -7.55 -11.19 1.16
N ILE A 379 -7.32 -10.16 0.35
CA ILE A 379 -6.53 -10.20 -0.88
C ILE A 379 -5.09 -9.69 -0.69
N GLY A 380 -4.64 -9.43 0.54
CA GLY A 380 -3.34 -8.80 0.82
C GLY A 380 -2.10 -9.50 0.21
N ASN A 381 -2.16 -10.81 -0.01
CA ASN A 381 -1.07 -11.53 -0.69
C ASN A 381 -0.90 -11.10 -2.16
N HIS A 382 -1.96 -10.61 -2.81
CA HIS A 382 -1.91 -10.11 -4.18
C HIS A 382 -1.29 -8.70 -4.25
N TYR A 383 -1.36 -7.93 -3.16
CA TYR A 383 -0.77 -6.60 -3.11
C TYR A 383 0.76 -6.67 -3.16
N TYR A 384 1.39 -7.66 -2.50
CA TYR A 384 2.83 -7.90 -2.65
C TYR A 384 3.25 -8.03 -4.12
N LYS A 385 2.50 -8.81 -4.92
CA LYS A 385 2.76 -8.98 -6.35
C LYS A 385 2.53 -7.69 -7.12
N THR A 386 1.44 -6.99 -6.83
CA THR A 386 1.10 -5.69 -7.45
C THR A 386 2.25 -4.69 -7.29
N LEU A 387 2.76 -4.53 -6.06
CA LEU A 387 3.90 -3.65 -5.77
C LEU A 387 5.20 -4.09 -6.46
N GLY A 388 5.42 -5.40 -6.58
CA GLY A 388 6.53 -5.95 -7.35
C GLY A 388 6.46 -5.59 -8.84
N CYS A 389 5.27 -5.68 -9.45
CA CYS A 389 5.05 -5.25 -10.83
C CYS A 389 5.28 -3.74 -10.99
N TRP A 390 4.72 -2.91 -10.09
CA TRP A 390 4.91 -1.47 -10.12
C TRP A 390 6.38 -1.09 -9.99
N ARG A 391 7.10 -1.66 -9.02
CA ARG A 391 8.54 -1.42 -8.90
C ARG A 391 9.29 -1.80 -10.16
N LYS A 392 9.05 -3.01 -10.69
CA LYS A 392 9.72 -3.48 -11.91
C LYS A 392 9.53 -2.46 -13.04
N ASN A 393 8.28 -2.10 -13.33
CA ASN A 393 7.95 -1.14 -14.38
C ASN A 393 8.58 0.24 -14.13
N PHE A 394 8.55 0.71 -12.88
CA PHE A 394 9.13 1.99 -12.48
C PHE A 394 10.65 2.02 -12.73
N MET A 395 11.36 0.99 -12.29
CA MET A 395 12.82 0.91 -12.46
C MET A 395 13.22 0.72 -13.93
N GLU A 396 12.45 -0.06 -14.70
CA GLU A 396 12.65 -0.20 -16.15
C GLU A 396 12.43 1.11 -16.92
N ASN A 397 11.59 2.01 -16.39
CA ASN A 397 11.33 3.32 -16.96
C ASN A 397 12.07 4.48 -16.25
N GLN A 398 13.06 4.20 -15.39
CA GLN A 398 13.78 5.22 -14.62
C GLN A 398 14.28 6.38 -15.48
N SER A 399 14.88 6.11 -16.65
CA SER A 399 15.38 7.18 -17.53
C SER A 399 14.28 8.10 -18.05
N LYS A 400 13.07 7.58 -18.29
CA LYS A 400 11.91 8.39 -18.67
C LYS A 400 11.41 9.22 -17.50
N ILE A 401 11.39 8.65 -16.30
CA ILE A 401 11.00 9.34 -15.07
C ILE A 401 11.94 10.53 -14.81
N VAL A 402 13.25 10.35 -14.95
CA VAL A 402 14.22 11.45 -14.84
C VAL A 402 14.01 12.51 -15.92
N ALA A 403 13.70 12.10 -17.16
CA ALA A 403 13.39 13.02 -18.24
C ALA A 403 12.10 13.86 -17.99
N LEU A 404 11.16 13.37 -17.17
CA LEU A 404 9.99 14.14 -16.71
C LEU A 404 10.33 15.18 -15.61
N GLY A 405 11.58 15.24 -15.15
CA GLY A 405 12.06 16.19 -14.15
C GLY A 405 12.09 15.66 -12.71
N PHE A 406 11.87 14.35 -12.50
CA PHE A 406 11.99 13.72 -11.19
C PHE A 406 13.43 13.31 -10.92
N ASP A 407 14.03 13.79 -9.82
CA ASP A 407 15.43 13.54 -9.53
C ASP A 407 15.71 12.12 -8.98
N GLU A 408 16.99 11.79 -8.82
CA GLU A 408 17.42 10.50 -8.27
C GLU A 408 16.95 10.26 -6.83
N LYS A 409 16.69 11.32 -6.03
CA LYS A 409 16.13 11.16 -4.68
C LYS A 409 14.67 10.74 -4.75
N PHE A 410 13.90 11.29 -5.69
CA PHE A 410 12.54 10.88 -5.96
C PHE A 410 12.50 9.39 -6.36
N VAL A 411 13.36 8.97 -7.28
CA VAL A 411 13.46 7.57 -7.71
C VAL A 411 13.74 6.64 -6.52
N ARG A 412 14.74 6.96 -5.68
CA ARG A 412 15.04 6.16 -4.48
C ARG A 412 13.92 6.17 -3.46
N THR A 413 13.21 7.28 -3.31
CA THR A 413 12.04 7.38 -2.41
C THR A 413 10.94 6.43 -2.85
N TRP A 414 10.63 6.39 -4.14
CA TRP A 414 9.59 5.53 -4.71
C TRP A 414 9.99 4.06 -4.73
N GLU A 415 11.25 3.75 -5.05
CA GLU A 415 11.78 2.38 -4.94
C GLU A 415 11.67 1.86 -3.49
N TYR A 416 12.08 2.69 -2.51
CA TYR A 416 11.95 2.35 -1.10
C TYR A 416 10.49 2.15 -0.71
N TYR A 417 9.59 3.01 -1.18
CA TYR A 417 8.15 2.87 -0.95
C TYR A 417 7.60 1.53 -1.42
N PHE A 418 7.87 1.14 -2.67
CA PHE A 418 7.35 -0.11 -3.19
C PHE A 418 7.84 -1.31 -2.40
N GLU A 419 9.14 -1.39 -2.10
CA GLU A 419 9.71 -2.51 -1.33
C GLU A 419 9.29 -2.51 0.14
N TYR A 420 9.19 -1.33 0.76
CA TYR A 420 8.73 -1.19 2.13
C TYR A 420 7.30 -1.71 2.30
N CYS A 421 6.40 -1.34 1.39
CA CYS A 421 5.03 -1.86 1.38
C CYS A 421 4.97 -3.34 0.98
N ALA A 422 5.77 -3.76 -0.01
CA ALA A 422 5.85 -5.15 -0.44
C ALA A 422 6.26 -6.08 0.73
N ALA A 423 7.25 -5.67 1.52
CA ALA A 423 7.67 -6.37 2.73
C ALA A 423 6.54 -6.47 3.77
N ALA A 424 5.76 -5.40 3.92
CA ALA A 424 4.68 -5.35 4.88
C ALA A 424 3.52 -6.32 4.52
N PHE A 425 3.15 -6.40 3.23
CA PHE A 425 2.18 -7.37 2.74
C PHE A 425 2.72 -8.81 2.74
N LYS A 426 3.95 -9.03 2.27
CA LYS A 426 4.58 -10.36 2.23
C LYS A 426 4.73 -10.98 3.62
N SER A 427 5.00 -10.15 4.63
CA SER A 427 5.07 -10.56 6.04
C SER A 427 3.71 -10.63 6.74
N ARG A 428 2.61 -10.29 6.04
CA ARG A 428 1.23 -10.22 6.57
C ARG A 428 1.05 -9.24 7.74
N THR A 429 1.97 -8.28 7.86
CA THR A 429 1.81 -7.13 8.76
C THR A 429 0.82 -6.11 8.21
N LEU A 430 0.58 -6.12 6.90
CA LEU A 430 -0.58 -5.52 6.26
C LEU A 430 -1.46 -6.60 5.64
N ARG A 431 -2.74 -6.25 5.50
CA ARG A 431 -3.76 -7.00 4.76
C ARG A 431 -4.45 -6.04 3.81
N ASP A 432 -5.25 -6.59 2.92
CA ASP A 432 -6.15 -5.81 2.08
C ASP A 432 -7.45 -6.60 2.01
N TYR A 433 -8.54 -5.98 2.45
CA TYR A 433 -9.82 -6.64 2.60
C TYR A 433 -10.81 -6.13 1.57
N GLN A 434 -11.56 -7.05 0.94
CA GLN A 434 -12.80 -6.75 0.23
C GLN A 434 -13.97 -7.21 1.10
N ILE A 435 -14.81 -6.27 1.53
CA ILE A 435 -15.98 -6.52 2.37
C ILE A 435 -17.24 -6.11 1.63
N VAL A 436 -18.27 -6.97 1.71
CA VAL A 436 -19.61 -6.70 1.21
C VAL A 436 -20.54 -6.46 2.37
N PHE A 437 -21.31 -5.37 2.29
CA PHE A 437 -22.27 -4.98 3.30
C PHE A 437 -23.68 -4.81 2.72
N THR A 438 -24.69 -5.25 3.46
CA THR A 438 -26.11 -5.05 3.13
C THR A 438 -26.94 -4.75 4.36
N ARG A 439 -28.19 -4.30 4.20
CA ARG A 439 -29.12 -4.12 5.32
C ARG A 439 -29.74 -5.45 5.78
N PRO A 440 -30.21 -5.55 7.05
CA PRO A 440 -30.92 -6.72 7.51
C PRO A 440 -32.14 -7.00 6.63
N GLY A 441 -32.31 -8.25 6.21
CA GLY A 441 -33.44 -8.64 5.36
C GLY A 441 -33.30 -8.22 3.89
N ASN A 442 -32.12 -7.80 3.42
CA ASN A 442 -31.92 -7.46 2.02
C ASN A 442 -32.08 -8.72 1.12
N VAL A 443 -33.15 -8.72 0.30
CA VAL A 443 -33.49 -9.81 -0.63
C VAL A 443 -32.41 -10.06 -1.68
N ALA A 444 -31.62 -9.04 -2.02
CA ALA A 444 -30.47 -9.18 -2.90
C ALA A 444 -29.33 -10.02 -2.28
N ALA A 445 -29.44 -10.39 -1.00
CA ALA A 445 -28.49 -11.27 -0.30
C ALA A 445 -29.10 -12.61 0.16
N PHE A 446 -30.38 -12.90 -0.10
CA PHE A 446 -31.06 -14.12 0.44
C PHE A 446 -30.49 -15.47 -0.03
N GLY A 447 -29.75 -15.51 -1.14
CA GLY A 447 -29.04 -16.71 -1.57
C GLY A 447 -27.71 -16.92 -0.84
N ASN A 448 -26.83 -17.75 -1.41
CA ASN A 448 -25.40 -17.73 -1.06
C ASN A 448 -24.59 -17.11 -2.21
N PRO A 449 -24.70 -15.79 -2.46
CA PRO A 449 -24.12 -15.17 -3.66
C PRO A 449 -22.59 -15.06 -3.63
N TYR A 450 -21.94 -15.27 -2.48
CA TYR A 450 -20.51 -15.02 -2.29
C TYR A 450 -19.70 -16.30 -2.03
N GLN A 451 -20.13 -17.44 -2.59
CA GLN A 451 -19.53 -18.74 -2.35
C GLN A 451 -17.99 -18.74 -2.46
N ARG A 452 -17.35 -19.32 -1.44
CA ARG A 452 -15.96 -19.77 -1.52
C ARG A 452 -15.68 -21.14 -0.90
N VAL A 453 -16.71 -21.91 -0.57
CA VAL A 453 -16.53 -23.29 -0.08
C VAL A 453 -17.64 -24.19 -0.63
N PRO A 454 -17.34 -25.13 -1.54
CA PRO A 454 -17.88 -26.46 -1.46
C PRO A 454 -17.02 -27.22 -0.42
N SER A 455 -17.58 -27.54 0.74
CA SER A 455 -17.06 -28.66 1.53
C SER A 455 -17.64 -29.91 0.89
N GLU A 456 -16.87 -31.00 0.80
CA GLU A 456 -17.20 -32.28 0.15
C GLU A 456 -18.45 -33.01 0.74
N VAL A 457 -19.59 -32.35 0.73
CA VAL A 457 -20.91 -32.90 1.08
C VAL A 457 -21.94 -32.33 0.09
N ASP A 458 -21.65 -32.46 -1.20
CA ASP A 458 -22.69 -32.67 -2.22
C ASP A 458 -22.52 -34.10 -2.70
N HIS A 459 -22.82 -35.04 -1.80
CA HIS A 459 -23.10 -36.42 -2.20
C HIS A 459 -24.60 -36.54 -2.44
N ASP A 460 -24.94 -36.76 -3.71
CA ASP A 460 -26.07 -37.54 -4.19
C ASP A 460 -27.36 -37.44 -3.36
N HIS A 461 -28.29 -36.60 -3.79
CA HIS A 461 -29.72 -36.95 -3.80
C HIS A 461 -30.44 -36.23 -4.95
N ASP A 462 -30.02 -36.53 -6.19
CA ASP A 462 -31.00 -36.59 -7.28
C ASP A 462 -31.79 -37.89 -7.10
N ILE A 463 -32.95 -37.81 -6.43
CA ILE A 463 -33.96 -38.86 -6.49
C ILE A 463 -34.76 -38.61 -7.78
N PRO A 464 -34.73 -39.52 -8.76
CA PRO A 464 -35.64 -39.41 -9.90
C PRO A 464 -37.05 -39.66 -9.40
N VAL A 465 -37.93 -38.69 -9.60
CA VAL A 465 -39.38 -38.90 -9.54
C VAL A 465 -39.73 -39.82 -10.71
N SER A 466 -39.93 -41.11 -10.44
CA SER A 466 -40.51 -42.03 -11.39
C SER A 466 -42.04 -41.91 -11.32
N ASP A 467 -42.65 -41.51 -12.43
CA ASP A 467 -44.07 -41.67 -12.69
C ASP A 467 -44.48 -43.14 -12.47
N GLY A 468 -45.52 -43.35 -11.67
CA GLY A 468 -46.07 -44.67 -11.38
C GLY A 468 -47.54 -44.55 -11.01
N GLU A 469 -48.37 -45.04 -11.93
CA GLU A 469 -49.81 -44.94 -11.99
C GLU A 469 -50.57 -45.46 -10.76
N THR A 470 -51.74 -44.84 -10.57
CA THR A 470 -52.91 -45.28 -9.82
C THR A 470 -53.24 -46.76 -9.94
N THR A 471 -53.52 -47.42 -8.80
CA THR A 471 -54.73 -48.25 -8.60
C THR A 471 -54.95 -48.52 -7.10
N GLU A 472 -56.10 -48.06 -6.59
CA GLU A 472 -56.82 -48.58 -5.41
C GLU A 472 -57.33 -50.02 -5.67
N PRO A 473 -57.81 -50.79 -4.67
CA PRO A 473 -58.37 -50.38 -3.37
C PRO A 473 -57.72 -50.95 -2.10
#